data_AF-A0A6C0DPM0-F1
#
_entry.id   AF-A0A6C0DPM0-F1
#
_cell.length_a   1.000
_cell.length_b   1.000
_cell.length_c   1.000
_cell.angle_alpha   90.00
_cell.angle_beta   90.00
_cell.angle_gamma   90.00
#
_symmetry.space_group_name_H-M   'P 1'
#
loop_
_entity.id
_entity.type
_entity.pdbx_description
1 polymer ?
#
loop_
_entity_poly.entity_id
_entity_poly.type
_entity_poly.pdbx_seq_one_letter_code
_entity_poly.pdbx_strand_id
1 'polypeptide(L)'
;MQNDVSKFVVNIVPLQNVQTNVTGVSATAVLSNQLANVQKMVNYDQKRIYANILSEYTTGNGIQVISPMNLCNVSLTRNGGSLSGGTSSTAGSFSTLQVSGAVTIGGVCSAQSFVTLSDFRAKRDIVEVGEETRNAVQELRPCSFFYEKNTTKEYGFIAQEVETSLPECVHTDKDGKKYVKYDGILTVLVGLVKDLAERVEVLEKKLR
;
A
#
# COMPACT_ATOMS: atom_id res chain seq x y z
N MET A 1 28.88 6.87 -26.25
CA MET A 1 29.46 5.86 -27.16
C MET A 1 30.24 4.87 -26.33
N GLN A 2 29.67 3.72 -26.00
CA GLN A 2 30.43 2.60 -25.46
C GLN A 2 29.92 1.34 -26.16
N ASN A 3 30.84 0.74 -26.93
CA ASN A 3 30.59 -0.30 -27.89
C ASN A 3 30.67 -1.65 -27.14
N ASP A 4 29.55 -2.09 -26.55
CA ASP A 4 29.42 -3.43 -25.96
C ASP A 4 29.22 -4.44 -27.10
N VAL A 5 30.34 -4.85 -27.70
CA VAL A 5 30.35 -5.97 -28.64
C VAL A 5 30.18 -7.24 -27.82
N SER A 6 29.02 -7.89 -27.95
CA SER A 6 28.76 -9.25 -27.47
C SER A 6 29.99 -10.14 -27.66
N LYS A 7 30.48 -10.80 -26.60
CA LYS A 7 31.61 -11.74 -26.64
C LYS A 7 31.39 -12.94 -27.59
N PHE A 8 30.18 -13.08 -28.14
CA PHE A 8 29.82 -14.12 -29.11
C PHE A 8 29.43 -13.46 -30.44
N VAL A 9 30.34 -13.48 -31.41
CA VAL A 9 30.03 -13.17 -32.82
C VAL A 9 29.19 -14.32 -33.37
N VAL A 10 27.87 -14.14 -33.48
CA VAL A 10 27.02 -15.13 -34.17
C VAL A 10 27.07 -14.83 -35.66
N ASN A 11 27.94 -15.53 -36.37
CA ASN A 11 28.01 -15.48 -37.82
C ASN A 11 27.00 -16.46 -38.42
N ILE A 12 25.77 -16.01 -38.69
CA ILE A 12 24.77 -16.84 -39.38
C ILE A 12 25.05 -16.74 -40.88
N VAL A 13 25.71 -17.76 -41.42
CA VAL A 13 26.04 -17.83 -42.85
C VAL A 13 24.86 -18.45 -43.61
N PRO A 14 24.38 -17.83 -44.71
CA PRO A 14 23.35 -18.44 -45.54
C PRO A 14 23.89 -19.71 -46.21
N LEU A 15 23.04 -20.73 -46.36
CA LEU A 15 23.30 -21.81 -47.31
C LEU A 15 23.38 -21.21 -48.74
N GLN A 16 24.11 -21.83 -49.66
CA GLN A 16 24.14 -21.32 -51.04
C GLN A 16 22.74 -21.41 -51.67
N ASN A 17 22.36 -20.40 -52.49
CA ASN A 17 21.09 -20.27 -53.23
C ASN A 17 19.82 -19.89 -52.42
N VAL A 18 19.92 -19.04 -51.38
CA VAL A 18 18.72 -18.53 -50.67
C VAL A 18 17.96 -17.51 -51.51
N GLN A 19 16.64 -17.72 -51.68
CA GLN A 19 15.76 -16.68 -52.23
C GLN A 19 15.70 -15.47 -51.30
N THR A 20 16.11 -14.30 -51.79
CA THR A 20 15.90 -13.02 -51.13
C THR A 20 14.43 -12.61 -51.28
N ASN A 21 13.89 -11.89 -50.30
CA ASN A 21 12.56 -11.29 -50.46
C ASN A 21 12.60 -10.15 -51.49
N VAL A 22 11.43 -9.61 -51.84
CA VAL A 22 11.28 -8.51 -52.83
C VAL A 22 12.05 -7.22 -52.47
N THR A 23 12.57 -7.11 -51.25
CA THR A 23 13.41 -5.98 -50.79
C THR A 23 14.92 -6.30 -50.82
N GLY A 24 15.32 -7.45 -51.36
CA GLY A 24 16.73 -7.86 -51.50
C GLY A 24 17.36 -8.39 -50.20
N VAL A 25 16.56 -8.62 -49.16
CA VAL A 25 17.04 -9.08 -47.86
C VAL A 25 16.83 -10.59 -47.74
N SER A 26 17.91 -11.34 -47.47
CA SER A 26 17.82 -12.77 -47.17
C SER A 26 17.16 -13.01 -45.81
N ALA A 27 16.38 -14.08 -45.67
CA ALA A 27 15.81 -14.49 -44.38
C ALA A 27 16.87 -14.60 -43.28
N THR A 28 18.09 -15.02 -43.64
CA THR A 28 19.24 -15.10 -42.75
C THR A 28 19.70 -13.73 -42.27
N ALA A 29 19.65 -12.71 -43.13
CA ALA A 29 20.00 -11.34 -42.75
C ALA A 29 18.96 -10.72 -41.81
N VAL A 30 17.67 -11.04 -42.00
CA VAL A 30 16.61 -10.63 -41.07
C VAL A 30 16.83 -11.28 -39.69
N LEU A 31 17.12 -12.58 -39.66
CA LEU A 31 17.38 -13.31 -38.42
C LEU A 31 18.63 -12.81 -37.69
N SER A 32 19.72 -12.55 -38.41
CA SER A 32 20.94 -11.95 -37.83
C SER A 32 20.66 -10.60 -37.18
N ASN A 33 19.84 -9.76 -37.81
CA ASN A 33 19.44 -8.46 -37.24
C ASN A 33 18.57 -8.62 -35.99
N GLN A 34 17.60 -9.54 -36.01
CA GLN A 34 16.74 -9.82 -34.85
C GLN A 34 17.55 -10.38 -33.67
N LEU A 35 18.48 -11.31 -33.93
CA LEU A 35 19.32 -11.90 -32.89
C LEU A 35 20.27 -10.87 -32.28
N ALA A 36 20.88 -10.00 -33.09
CA ALA A 36 21.73 -8.92 -32.61
C ALA A 36 20.97 -7.97 -31.67
N ASN A 37 19.69 -7.69 -31.97
CA ASN A 37 18.85 -6.88 -31.10
C ASN A 37 18.54 -7.58 -29.76
N VAL A 38 18.28 -8.89 -29.78
CA VAL A 38 18.06 -9.68 -28.54
C VAL A 38 19.35 -9.78 -27.71
N GLN A 39 20.52 -9.93 -28.34
CA GLN A 39 21.80 -10.01 -27.63
C GLN A 39 22.10 -8.74 -26.83
N LYS A 40 21.71 -7.55 -27.33
CA LYS A 40 21.84 -6.29 -26.60
C LYS A 40 21.00 -6.27 -25.31
N MET A 41 19.92 -7.05 -25.23
CA MET A 41 19.06 -7.13 -24.05
C MET A 41 19.73 -7.85 -22.88
N VAL A 42 20.83 -8.58 -23.07
CA VAL A 42 21.49 -9.34 -21.99
C VAL A 42 22.91 -8.83 -21.79
N ASN A 43 23.17 -8.19 -20.66
CA ASN A 43 24.52 -7.84 -20.25
C ASN A 43 25.06 -8.90 -19.29
N TYR A 44 25.96 -9.74 -19.79
CA TYR A 44 26.54 -10.84 -19.04
C TYR A 44 27.53 -10.39 -17.96
N ASP A 45 28.27 -9.31 -18.22
CA ASP A 45 29.30 -8.82 -17.30
C ASP A 45 28.66 -8.19 -16.05
N GLN A 46 27.58 -7.43 -16.23
CA GLN A 46 26.78 -6.85 -15.13
C GLN A 46 25.66 -7.76 -14.64
N LYS A 47 25.45 -8.92 -15.27
CA LYS A 47 24.35 -9.87 -15.00
C LYS A 47 22.96 -9.19 -15.03
N ARG A 48 22.68 -8.38 -16.05
CA ARG A 48 21.45 -7.59 -16.19
C ARG A 48 20.71 -7.92 -17.48
N ILE A 49 19.38 -7.81 -17.44
CA ILE A 49 18.51 -7.85 -18.63
C ILE A 49 17.91 -6.47 -18.87
N TYR A 50 18.18 -5.87 -20.02
CA TYR A 50 17.64 -4.60 -20.46
C TYR A 50 16.37 -4.83 -21.30
N ALA A 51 15.21 -4.71 -20.66
CA ALA A 51 13.91 -4.81 -21.33
C ALA A 51 13.50 -3.52 -22.09
N ASN A 52 14.26 -2.43 -21.98
CA ASN A 52 13.95 -1.16 -22.66
C ASN A 52 14.57 -1.02 -24.07
N ILE A 53 15.49 -1.91 -24.45
CA ILE A 53 16.25 -1.81 -25.71
C ILE A 53 15.37 -2.01 -26.96
N LEU A 54 14.23 -2.68 -26.84
CA LEU A 54 13.27 -2.77 -27.95
C LEU A 54 12.52 -1.45 -28.20
N SER A 55 12.40 -0.56 -27.20
CA SER A 55 11.70 0.72 -27.36
C SER A 55 12.47 1.74 -28.19
N GLU A 56 13.79 1.58 -28.35
CA GLU A 56 14.62 2.45 -29.19
C GLU A 56 14.34 2.28 -30.69
N TYR A 57 13.71 1.16 -31.08
CA TYR A 57 13.43 0.81 -32.49
C TYR A 57 11.97 1.03 -32.91
N THR A 58 11.06 1.35 -31.98
CA THR A 58 9.69 1.80 -32.26
C THR A 58 9.42 3.08 -31.49
N THR A 59 9.52 4.23 -32.16
CA THR A 59 9.19 5.54 -31.59
C THR A 59 7.78 5.52 -31.00
N GLY A 60 7.69 5.80 -29.69
CA GLY A 60 6.41 6.04 -29.01
C GLY A 60 5.81 4.85 -28.24
N ASN A 61 6.36 3.63 -28.36
CA ASN A 61 5.87 2.47 -27.62
C ASN A 61 7.02 1.73 -26.92
N GLY A 62 7.08 1.83 -25.59
CA GLY A 62 7.88 0.92 -24.77
C GLY A 62 7.39 -0.52 -24.88
N ILE A 63 8.17 -1.50 -24.41
CA ILE A 63 7.64 -2.86 -24.24
C ILE A 63 6.45 -2.78 -23.28
N GLN A 64 5.25 -3.07 -23.80
CA GLN A 64 4.04 -3.15 -23.01
C GLN A 64 3.88 -4.57 -22.47
N VAL A 65 3.66 -4.66 -21.16
CA VAL A 65 3.24 -5.90 -20.51
C VAL A 65 1.73 -6.02 -20.70
N ILE A 66 1.31 -6.73 -21.75
CA ILE A 66 -0.10 -6.89 -22.14
C ILE A 66 -0.83 -8.02 -21.39
N SER A 67 -0.15 -8.65 -20.42
CA SER A 67 -0.72 -9.72 -19.58
C SER A 67 -0.12 -9.63 -18.17
N PRO A 68 -0.84 -10.02 -17.11
CA PRO A 68 -0.32 -9.94 -15.74
C PRO A 68 1.00 -10.69 -15.56
N MET A 69 1.99 -10.06 -14.93
CA MET A 69 3.24 -10.71 -14.51
C MET A 69 3.14 -11.16 -13.05
N ASN A 70 3.36 -12.44 -12.80
CA ASN A 70 3.59 -12.94 -11.45
C ASN A 70 5.06 -12.71 -11.09
N LEU A 71 5.31 -11.80 -10.14
CA LEU A 71 6.65 -11.43 -9.70
C LEU A 71 6.86 -11.94 -8.27
N CYS A 72 7.79 -12.88 -8.08
CA CYS A 72 8.26 -13.31 -6.77
C CYS A 72 9.71 -12.84 -6.56
N ASN A 73 9.99 -12.20 -5.42
CA ASN A 73 11.33 -11.74 -5.03
C ASN A 73 12.03 -10.78 -6.01
N VAL A 74 11.26 -9.98 -6.78
CA VAL A 74 11.81 -8.96 -7.69
C VAL A 74 11.38 -7.57 -7.22
N SER A 75 12.35 -6.69 -6.99
CA SER A 75 12.10 -5.25 -6.82
C SER A 75 11.77 -4.64 -8.18
N LEU A 76 10.53 -4.19 -8.38
CA LEU A 76 10.21 -3.30 -9.50
C LEU A 76 10.89 -1.95 -9.25
N THR A 77 11.39 -1.26 -10.28
CA THR A 77 11.93 0.11 -10.18
C THR A 77 11.37 0.98 -11.31
N ARG A 78 11.13 2.27 -11.06
CA ARG A 78 10.80 3.28 -12.09
C ARG A 78 11.78 4.44 -11.96
N ASN A 79 12.48 4.78 -13.05
CA ASN A 79 13.51 5.83 -13.08
C ASN A 79 14.59 5.69 -11.98
N GLY A 80 15.05 4.46 -11.71
CA GLY A 80 16.11 4.19 -10.73
C GLY A 80 15.67 4.16 -9.26
N GLY A 81 14.39 4.45 -8.96
CA GLY A 81 13.80 4.23 -7.63
C GLY A 81 12.98 2.94 -7.59
N SER A 82 13.02 2.20 -6.47
CA SER A 82 12.15 1.03 -6.28
C SER A 82 10.68 1.43 -6.39
N LEU A 83 9.94 0.79 -7.30
CA LEU A 83 8.50 0.58 -7.22
C LEU A 83 8.25 -0.53 -6.16
N SER A 84 8.68 -0.24 -4.95
CA SER A 84 8.19 -0.86 -3.73
C SER A 84 7.00 -0.04 -3.26
N GLY A 85 5.97 -0.67 -2.70
CA GLY A 85 4.95 0.03 -1.91
C GLY A 85 5.51 0.57 -0.59
N GLY A 86 6.67 1.26 -0.64
CA GLY A 86 7.39 1.78 0.52
C GLY A 86 8.85 2.11 0.20
N THR A 87 9.22 3.37 0.46
CA THR A 87 10.57 3.99 0.41
C THR A 87 11.17 4.36 -0.95
N SER A 88 10.44 5.17 -1.70
CA SER A 88 10.91 6.38 -2.41
C SER A 88 9.64 7.10 -2.83
N SER A 89 9.36 8.26 -2.26
CA SER A 89 8.13 9.04 -2.46
C SER A 89 7.64 9.01 -3.91
N THR A 90 6.69 8.12 -4.18
CA THR A 90 5.99 8.06 -5.46
C THR A 90 4.59 8.57 -5.18
N ALA A 91 4.30 9.79 -5.62
CA ALA A 91 2.93 10.23 -5.78
C ALA A 91 2.29 9.38 -6.90
N GLY A 92 1.79 8.21 -6.52
CA GLY A 92 1.10 7.28 -7.40
C GLY A 92 -0.37 7.21 -7.00
N SER A 93 -1.26 7.53 -7.92
CA SER A 93 -2.69 7.24 -7.75
C SER A 93 -2.94 5.79 -8.13
N PHE A 94 -3.41 4.99 -7.17
CA PHE A 94 -3.87 3.62 -7.43
C PHE A 94 -5.40 3.62 -7.52
N SER A 95 -5.98 2.84 -8.44
CA SER A 95 -7.43 2.63 -8.48
C SER A 95 -7.91 1.77 -7.31
N THR A 96 -7.10 0.79 -6.89
CA THR A 96 -7.36 -0.06 -5.72
C THR A 96 -6.04 -0.44 -5.03
N LEU A 97 -6.09 -0.62 -3.71
CA LEU A 97 -5.00 -1.17 -2.90
C LEU A 97 -5.58 -2.22 -1.95
N GLN A 98 -5.15 -3.47 -2.08
CA GLN A 98 -5.52 -4.55 -1.17
C GLN A 98 -4.32 -4.96 -0.33
N VAL A 99 -4.44 -4.86 0.99
CA VAL A 99 -3.40 -5.25 1.95
C VAL A 99 -3.97 -6.34 2.86
N SER A 100 -3.34 -7.51 2.90
CA SER A 100 -3.77 -8.61 3.77
C SER A 100 -3.30 -8.49 5.22
N GLY A 101 -2.38 -7.56 5.49
CA GLY A 101 -1.83 -7.28 6.82
C GLY A 101 -2.19 -5.89 7.34
N ALA A 102 -1.49 -5.46 8.40
CA ALA A 102 -1.67 -4.13 8.98
C ALA A 102 -1.04 -3.03 8.10
N VAL A 103 -1.65 -1.85 8.11
CA VAL A 103 -1.15 -0.63 7.45
C VAL A 103 -0.96 0.45 8.52
N THR A 104 0.25 1.01 8.60
CA THR A 104 0.54 2.18 9.44
C THR A 104 0.63 3.42 8.56
N ILE A 105 -0.17 4.45 8.89
CA ILE A 105 -0.22 5.71 8.14
C ILE A 105 0.49 6.77 8.99
N GLY A 106 1.64 7.25 8.51
CA GLY A 106 2.46 8.25 9.22
C GLY A 106 1.94 9.68 9.14
N GLY A 107 0.87 9.92 8.38
CA GLY A 107 0.22 11.22 8.18
C GLY A 107 -1.30 11.11 8.23
N VAL A 108 -1.98 12.02 7.54
CA VAL A 108 -3.45 12.04 7.51
C VAL A 108 -3.99 10.98 6.53
N CYS A 109 -4.97 10.19 6.99
CA CYS A 109 -5.76 9.32 6.13
C CYS A 109 -7.10 9.99 5.84
N SER A 110 -7.40 10.22 4.56
CA SER A 110 -8.70 10.74 4.12
C SER A 110 -9.40 9.69 3.27
N ALA A 111 -10.61 9.32 3.66
CA ALA A 111 -11.44 8.38 2.93
C ALA A 111 -12.88 8.89 2.90
N GLN A 112 -13.63 8.53 1.86
CA GLN A 112 -15.06 8.79 1.82
C GLN A 112 -15.81 7.98 2.90
N SER A 113 -15.31 6.80 3.25
CA SER A 113 -15.84 5.95 4.31
C SER A 113 -14.77 5.02 4.85
N PHE A 114 -14.80 4.78 6.17
CA PHE A 114 -14.06 3.72 6.84
C PHE A 114 -15.05 2.61 7.23
N VAL A 115 -14.89 1.43 6.63
CA VAL A 115 -15.75 0.27 6.88
C VAL A 115 -14.93 -0.80 7.58
N THR A 116 -15.40 -1.27 8.73
CA THR A 116 -14.74 -2.28 9.56
C THR A 116 -15.57 -3.58 9.59
N LEU A 117 -14.89 -4.73 9.62
CA LEU A 117 -15.55 -6.04 9.71
C LEU A 117 -16.29 -6.16 11.04
N SER A 118 -17.63 -6.29 11.00
CA SER A 118 -18.48 -6.34 12.19
C SER A 118 -19.49 -7.50 12.17
N ASP A 119 -19.33 -8.46 11.25
CA ASP A 119 -20.19 -9.64 11.11
C ASP A 119 -20.19 -10.48 12.39
N PHE A 120 -21.36 -10.97 12.80
CA PHE A 120 -21.51 -11.88 13.96
C PHE A 120 -20.61 -13.11 13.85
N ARG A 121 -20.43 -13.65 12.64
CA ARG A 121 -19.57 -14.83 12.38
C ARG A 121 -18.09 -14.56 12.60
N ALA A 122 -17.68 -13.29 12.59
CA ALA A 122 -16.31 -12.86 12.86
C ALA A 122 -16.07 -12.56 14.34
N LYS A 123 -17.10 -12.69 15.20
CA LYS A 123 -17.06 -12.37 16.63
C LYS A 123 -17.33 -13.61 17.47
N ARG A 124 -16.83 -13.59 18.70
CA ARG A 124 -17.04 -14.61 19.73
C ARG A 124 -17.17 -13.94 21.09
N ASP A 125 -17.70 -14.65 22.07
CA ASP A 125 -17.78 -14.20 23.48
C ASP A 125 -18.48 -12.82 23.62
N ILE A 126 -19.60 -12.64 22.90
CA ILE A 126 -20.32 -11.37 22.82
C ILE A 126 -21.07 -11.13 24.12
N VAL A 127 -20.64 -10.11 24.88
CA VAL A 127 -21.26 -9.64 26.12
C VAL A 127 -21.55 -8.16 26.03
N GLU A 128 -22.53 -7.69 26.79
CA GLU A 128 -22.79 -6.25 26.92
C GLU A 128 -21.63 -5.55 27.65
N VAL A 129 -21.39 -4.30 27.27
CA VAL A 129 -20.36 -3.46 27.93
C VAL A 129 -20.80 -3.21 29.37
N GLY A 130 -20.01 -3.62 30.35
CA GLY A 130 -20.33 -3.46 31.77
C GLY A 130 -20.37 -2.00 32.24
N GLU A 131 -21.02 -1.76 33.38
CA GLU A 131 -21.14 -0.42 33.99
C GLU A 131 -19.75 0.17 34.33
N GLU A 132 -18.82 -0.64 34.81
CA GLU A 132 -17.45 -0.21 35.11
C GLU A 132 -16.75 0.41 33.89
N THR A 133 -16.84 -0.24 32.72
CA THR A 133 -16.27 0.27 31.47
C THR A 133 -16.94 1.57 31.02
N ARG A 134 -18.26 1.70 31.25
CA ARG A 134 -19.00 2.94 30.93
C ARG A 134 -18.62 4.08 31.86
N ASN A 135 -18.42 3.81 33.15
CA ASN A 135 -17.94 4.79 34.13
C ASN A 135 -16.49 5.22 33.83
N ALA A 136 -15.64 4.29 33.38
CA ALA A 136 -14.26 4.60 32.97
C ALA A 136 -14.19 5.65 31.84
N VAL A 137 -15.19 5.72 30.94
CA VAL A 137 -15.28 6.78 29.92
C VAL A 137 -15.54 8.16 30.53
N GLN A 138 -16.28 8.25 31.64
CA GLN A 138 -16.57 9.53 32.29
C GLN A 138 -15.31 10.18 32.88
N GLU A 139 -14.31 9.37 33.22
CA GLU A 139 -13.03 9.84 33.77
C GLU A 139 -12.06 10.34 32.68
N LEU A 140 -12.34 10.04 31.40
CA LEU A 140 -11.49 10.46 30.30
C LEU A 140 -11.54 11.97 30.11
N ARG A 141 -10.36 12.59 30.04
CA ARG A 141 -10.22 14.02 29.81
C ARG A 141 -10.04 14.34 28.31
N PRO A 142 -11.01 14.97 27.65
CA PRO A 142 -10.80 15.50 26.31
C PRO A 142 -9.80 16.66 26.37
N CYS A 143 -8.89 16.71 25.41
CA CYS A 143 -7.85 17.73 25.33
C CYS A 143 -7.73 18.29 23.91
N SER A 144 -7.14 19.47 23.78
CA SER A 144 -6.70 20.00 22.49
C SER A 144 -5.18 20.03 22.44
N PHE A 145 -4.60 19.69 21.30
CA PHE A 145 -3.15 19.59 21.13
C PHE A 145 -2.72 20.01 19.72
N PHE A 146 -1.39 20.10 19.54
CA PHE A 146 -0.73 20.25 18.25
C PHE A 146 0.28 19.13 18.10
N TYR A 147 0.41 18.56 16.90
CA TYR A 147 1.56 17.70 16.63
C TYR A 147 2.81 18.56 16.42
N GLU A 148 4.00 18.08 16.80
CA GLU A 148 5.25 18.85 16.71
C GLU A 148 5.52 19.46 15.33
N LYS A 149 5.07 18.79 14.26
CA LYS A 149 5.24 19.21 12.86
C LYS A 149 3.96 19.74 12.21
N ASN A 150 2.88 19.92 12.97
CA ASN A 150 1.59 20.41 12.47
C ASN A 150 1.18 21.68 13.23
N THR A 151 0.82 22.73 12.51
CA THR A 151 0.33 23.99 13.10
C THR A 151 -1.17 23.99 13.33
N THR A 152 -1.87 22.94 12.90
CA THR A 152 -3.31 22.80 13.06
C THR A 152 -3.62 22.29 14.46
N LYS A 153 -4.53 23.00 15.14
CA LYS A 153 -5.06 22.56 16.44
C LYS A 153 -6.00 21.38 16.24
N GLU A 154 -5.78 20.32 16.99
CA GLU A 154 -6.61 19.11 16.98
C GLU A 154 -7.22 18.85 18.36
N TYR A 155 -8.26 18.01 18.39
CA TYR A 155 -8.96 17.58 19.61
C TYR A 155 -8.93 16.07 19.70
N GLY A 156 -8.77 15.54 20.91
CA GLY A 156 -8.74 14.11 21.15
C GLY A 156 -8.34 13.78 22.58
N PHE A 157 -7.73 12.61 22.75
CA PHE A 157 -7.28 12.12 24.05
C PHE A 157 -5.78 11.83 24.06
N ILE A 158 -5.18 11.90 25.25
CA ILE A 158 -3.83 11.41 25.48
C ILE A 158 -3.89 9.89 25.62
N ALA A 159 -3.20 9.16 24.75
CA ALA A 159 -3.29 7.69 24.70
C ALA A 159 -2.90 7.02 26.02
N GLN A 160 -1.96 7.58 26.77
CA GLN A 160 -1.52 7.09 28.09
C GLN A 160 -2.59 7.25 29.17
N GLU A 161 -3.38 8.34 29.11
CA GLU A 161 -4.52 8.54 30.01
C GLU A 161 -5.63 7.53 29.67
N VAL A 162 -5.92 7.35 28.38
CA VAL A 162 -6.91 6.36 27.90
C VAL A 162 -6.52 4.94 28.28
N GLU A 163 -5.25 4.58 28.18
CA GLU A 163 -4.76 3.24 28.51
C GLU A 163 -4.99 2.86 29.99
N THR A 164 -4.96 3.86 30.89
CA THR A 164 -5.18 3.63 32.32
C THR A 164 -6.63 3.22 32.61
N SER A 165 -7.59 3.81 31.90
CA SER A 165 -9.03 3.56 32.10
C SER A 165 -9.59 2.50 31.13
N LEU A 166 -9.12 2.47 29.88
CA LEU A 166 -9.59 1.64 28.77
C LEU A 166 -8.41 1.10 27.93
N PRO A 167 -7.61 0.15 28.47
CA PRO A 167 -6.43 -0.38 27.77
C PRO A 167 -6.76 -1.01 26.41
N GLU A 168 -7.93 -1.64 26.28
CA GLU A 168 -8.43 -2.26 25.04
C GLU A 168 -8.56 -1.26 23.88
N CYS A 169 -8.80 0.02 24.20
CA CYS A 169 -8.95 1.11 23.26
C CYS A 169 -7.60 1.74 22.85
N VAL A 170 -6.47 1.19 23.27
CA VAL A 170 -5.14 1.66 22.90
C VAL A 170 -4.39 0.57 22.14
N HIS A 171 -3.70 0.96 21.07
CA HIS A 171 -2.77 0.11 20.35
C HIS A 171 -1.36 0.70 20.51
N THR A 172 -0.41 -0.15 20.90
CA THR A 172 1.01 0.22 20.97
C THR A 172 1.74 -0.48 19.82
N ASP A 173 2.45 0.29 19.00
CA ASP A 173 3.25 -0.27 17.91
C ASP A 173 4.60 -0.83 18.40
N LYS A 174 5.42 -1.31 17.45
CA LYS A 174 6.72 -1.91 17.75
C LYS A 174 7.74 -0.91 18.31
N ASP A 175 7.56 0.38 18.04
CA ASP A 175 8.44 1.46 18.49
C ASP A 175 7.94 2.08 19.82
N GLY A 176 6.87 1.53 20.41
CA GLY A 176 6.28 1.99 21.66
C GLY A 176 5.34 3.18 21.49
N LYS A 177 5.01 3.58 20.26
CA LYS A 177 4.06 4.67 19.98
C LYS A 177 2.64 4.16 20.18
N LYS A 178 1.84 4.96 20.89
CA LYS A 178 0.47 4.62 21.27
C LYS A 178 -0.55 5.33 20.38
N TYR A 179 -1.60 4.59 20.03
CA TYR A 179 -2.67 5.01 19.14
C TYR A 179 -4.02 4.72 19.81
N VAL A 180 -4.98 5.62 19.66
CA VAL A 180 -6.32 5.47 20.26
C VAL A 180 -7.30 4.90 19.23
N LYS A 181 -8.02 3.84 19.61
CA LYS A 181 -9.13 3.24 18.84
C LYS A 181 -10.43 3.98 19.16
N TYR A 182 -10.68 5.08 18.47
CA TYR A 182 -11.86 5.92 18.72
C TYR A 182 -13.20 5.18 18.54
N ASP A 183 -13.28 4.21 17.62
CA ASP A 183 -14.49 3.39 17.42
C ASP A 183 -14.92 2.66 18.71
N GLY A 184 -13.95 2.15 19.47
CA GLY A 184 -14.21 1.49 20.76
C GLY A 184 -14.82 2.46 21.77
N ILE A 185 -14.21 3.64 21.94
CA ILE A 185 -14.70 4.68 22.86
C ILE A 185 -16.11 5.12 22.48
N LEU A 186 -16.37 5.33 21.17
CA LEU A 186 -17.69 5.71 20.67
C LEU A 186 -18.76 4.67 21.03
N THR A 187 -18.46 3.37 20.90
CA THR A 187 -19.42 2.32 21.27
C THR A 187 -19.74 2.29 22.76
N VAL A 188 -18.76 2.53 23.63
CA VAL A 188 -18.98 2.63 25.08
C VAL A 188 -19.81 3.88 25.43
N LEU A 189 -19.55 5.00 24.76
CA LEU A 189 -20.30 6.25 24.93
C LEU A 189 -21.81 6.07 24.62
N VAL A 190 -22.17 5.26 23.62
CA VAL A 190 -23.58 4.95 23.33
C VAL A 190 -24.27 4.28 24.52
N GLY A 191 -23.59 3.36 25.20
CA GLY A 191 -24.11 2.75 26.43
C GLY A 191 -24.31 3.79 27.53
N LEU A 192 -23.33 4.67 27.72
CA LEU A 192 -23.40 5.74 28.73
C LEU A 192 -24.58 6.69 28.50
N VAL A 193 -24.84 7.06 27.24
CA VAL A 193 -25.97 7.93 26.86
C VAL A 193 -27.31 7.25 27.15
N LYS A 194 -27.42 5.92 26.94
CA LYS A 194 -28.63 5.17 27.28
C LYS A 194 -28.87 5.15 28.80
N ASP A 195 -27.83 4.87 29.59
CA ASP A 195 -27.92 4.92 31.05
C ASP A 195 -28.34 6.31 31.55
N LEU A 196 -27.79 7.36 30.94
CA LEU A 196 -28.15 8.74 31.27
C LEU A 196 -29.62 9.03 30.94
N ALA A 197 -30.10 8.61 29.77
CA ALA A 197 -31.49 8.78 29.36
C ALA A 197 -32.46 8.07 30.32
N GLU A 198 -32.14 6.84 30.75
CA GLU A 198 -32.94 6.10 31.72
C GLU A 198 -33.00 6.81 33.08
N ARG A 199 -31.85 7.29 33.58
CA ARG A 199 -31.79 8.06 34.84
C ARG A 199 -32.64 9.34 34.76
N VAL A 200 -32.61 10.05 33.65
CA VAL A 200 -33.43 11.24 33.43
C VAL A 200 -34.92 10.88 33.47
N GLU A 201 -35.34 9.82 32.77
CA GLU A 201 -36.75 9.39 32.78
C GLU A 201 -37.24 9.02 34.19
N VAL A 202 -36.42 8.31 34.97
CA VAL A 202 -36.73 7.95 36.36
C VAL A 202 -36.86 9.19 37.23
N LEU A 203 -35.98 10.18 37.08
CA LEU A 203 -36.03 11.42 37.85
C LEU A 203 -37.24 12.28 37.48
N GLU A 204 -37.57 12.38 36.20
CA GLU A 204 -38.76 13.10 35.73
C GLU A 204 -40.06 12.48 36.24
N LYS A 205 -40.14 11.15 36.32
CA LYS A 205 -41.29 10.43 36.90
C LYS A 205 -41.45 10.69 38.40
N LYS A 206 -40.35 10.92 39.14
CA LYS A 206 -40.39 11.22 40.58
C LYS A 206 -40.84 12.66 40.88
N LEU A 207 -40.70 13.56 39.90
CA LEU A 207 -41.10 14.96 40.02
C LEU A 207 -42.57 15.21 39.61
N ARG A 208 -43.22 14.21 39.00
CA ARG A 208 -44.66 14.21 38.68
C ARG A 208 -45.45 13.53 39.79
#